data_AF-A0A6N6KHL4-F1
#
_entry.id   AF-A0A6N6KHL4-F1
#
_cell.length_a   1.000
_cell.length_b   1.000
_cell.length_c   1.000
_cell.angle_alpha   90.00
_cell.angle_beta   90.00
_cell.angle_gamma   90.00
#
_symmetry.space_group_name_H-M   'P 1'
#
loop_
_entity.id
_entity.type
_entity.pdbx_description
1 polymer ?
#
loop_
_entity_poly.entity_id
_entity_poly.type
_entity_poly.pdbx_seq_one_letter_code
_entity_poly.pdbx_strand_id
1 'polypeptide(L)'
;WVMIVLAVILGIYTGIVLSAFNARPLWNNAILGPLFLTSGLSTGAAAIMWMSKNHEEQDTFRKIDLLLIVIELFFIIHLFMGFLAGPQVQQEAAQLFLGGEYTVPFWIFVVFLGLIFPGILEIMELRGYKIPVALPAALILIGGLIFRIIMVDAGQLTRYLY
;
A
#
# COMPACT_ATOMS: atom_id res chain seq x y z
N TRP A 1 -7.35 -24.59 -1.79
CA TRP A 1 -6.03 -24.54 -1.13
C TRP A 1 -4.91 -24.15 -2.07
N VAL A 2 -4.65 -24.88 -3.17
CA VAL A 2 -3.59 -24.51 -4.15
C VAL A 2 -3.73 -23.07 -4.68
N MET A 3 -4.96 -22.63 -4.99
CA MET A 3 -5.23 -21.26 -5.47
C MET A 3 -4.81 -20.17 -4.48
N ILE A 4 -4.92 -20.40 -3.17
CA ILE A 4 -4.52 -19.42 -2.14
C ILE A 4 -3.00 -19.25 -2.19
N VAL A 5 -2.27 -20.36 -2.25
CA VAL A 5 -0.80 -20.35 -2.35
C VAL A 5 -0.36 -19.63 -3.63
N LEU A 6 -0.98 -19.95 -4.77
CA LEU A 6 -0.67 -19.28 -6.04
C LEU A 6 -1.01 -17.78 -6.03
N ALA A 7 -2.11 -17.39 -5.39
CA ALA A 7 -2.50 -15.98 -5.26
C ALA A 7 -1.50 -15.19 -4.39
N VAL A 8 -1.01 -15.78 -3.30
CA VAL A 8 0.03 -15.16 -2.47
C VAL A 8 1.33 -15.01 -3.25
N ILE A 9 1.76 -16.05 -3.98
CA ILE A 9 2.95 -16.00 -4.84
C ILE A 9 2.80 -14.91 -5.91
N LEU A 10 1.64 -14.84 -6.56
CA LEU A 10 1.37 -13.84 -7.59
C LEU A 10 1.36 -12.41 -6.99
N GLY A 11 0.72 -12.21 -5.84
CA GLY A 11 0.63 -10.90 -5.20
C GLY A 11 1.98 -10.38 -4.70
N ILE A 12 2.83 -11.26 -4.18
CA ILE A 12 4.16 -10.89 -3.68
C ILE A 12 5.17 -10.69 -4.82
N TYR A 13 4.96 -11.34 -5.97
CA TYR A 13 5.90 -11.38 -7.10
C TYR A 13 6.39 -10.00 -7.53
N THR A 14 5.50 -9.02 -7.69
CA THR A 14 5.89 -7.67 -8.11
C THR A 14 6.87 -7.03 -7.13
N GLY A 15 6.61 -7.16 -5.82
CA GLY A 15 7.50 -6.62 -4.80
C GLY A 15 8.86 -7.32 -4.77
N ILE A 16 8.91 -8.63 -5.02
CA ILE A 16 10.17 -9.40 -5.11
C ILE A 16 10.98 -9.00 -6.34
N VAL A 17 10.32 -8.83 -7.49
CA VAL A 17 11.01 -8.41 -8.73
C VAL A 17 11.61 -7.02 -8.55
N LEU A 18 10.87 -6.08 -7.95
CA LEU A 18 11.43 -4.77 -7.61
C LEU A 18 12.63 -4.94 -6.67
N SER A 19 12.49 -5.72 -5.59
CA SER A 19 13.57 -5.86 -4.61
C SER A 19 14.84 -6.53 -5.12
N ALA A 20 14.75 -7.31 -6.19
CA ALA A 20 15.90 -7.91 -6.84
C ALA A 20 16.81 -6.88 -7.57
N PHE A 21 16.34 -5.66 -7.85
CA PHE A 21 17.14 -4.61 -8.49
C PHE A 21 18.10 -3.93 -7.50
N ASN A 22 19.18 -4.63 -7.15
CA ASN A 22 20.17 -4.16 -6.17
C ASN A 22 20.76 -2.78 -6.47
N ALA A 23 20.82 -2.37 -7.74
CA ALA A 23 21.36 -1.08 -8.18
C ALA A 23 20.44 0.13 -7.90
N ARG A 24 19.26 -0.09 -7.31
CA ARG A 24 18.24 0.93 -7.02
C ARG A 24 17.95 0.92 -5.52
N PRO A 25 18.49 1.88 -4.73
CA PRO A 25 18.40 1.88 -3.27
C PRO A 25 16.98 1.78 -2.71
N LEU A 26 16.01 2.44 -3.35
CA LEU A 26 14.61 2.40 -2.94
C LEU A 26 14.01 1.00 -3.11
N TRP A 27 14.35 0.33 -4.21
CA TRP A 27 13.83 -0.99 -4.48
C TRP A 27 14.52 -2.07 -3.67
N ASN A 28 15.82 -1.95 -3.38
CA ASN A 28 16.59 -2.92 -2.60
C ASN A 28 16.17 -2.95 -1.12
N ASN A 29 14.98 -3.51 -0.86
CA ASN A 29 14.38 -3.67 0.46
C ASN A 29 13.43 -4.89 0.47
N ALA A 30 13.63 -5.79 1.44
CA ALA A 30 12.82 -7.01 1.59
C ALA A 30 11.35 -6.73 1.93
N ILE A 31 11.03 -5.55 2.48
CA ILE A 31 9.66 -5.15 2.87
C ILE A 31 8.75 -5.01 1.66
N LEU A 32 9.29 -4.72 0.47
CA LEU A 32 8.46 -4.49 -0.73
C LEU A 32 7.59 -5.67 -1.11
N GLY A 33 8.06 -6.91 -0.93
CA GLY A 33 7.24 -8.10 -1.17
C GLY A 33 5.95 -8.07 -0.34
N PRO A 34 6.06 -8.19 1.00
CA PRO A 34 4.90 -8.14 1.89
C PRO A 34 4.04 -6.87 1.75
N LEU A 35 4.65 -5.72 1.48
CA LEU A 35 3.94 -4.46 1.28
C LEU A 35 3.04 -4.49 0.03
N PHE A 36 3.58 -4.92 -1.12
CA PHE A 36 2.80 -5.05 -2.35
C PHE A 36 1.71 -6.12 -2.24
N LEU A 37 1.96 -7.22 -1.54
CA LEU A 37 0.95 -8.24 -1.27
C LEU A 37 -0.21 -7.66 -0.44
N THR A 38 0.12 -6.95 0.65
CA THR A 38 -0.89 -6.36 1.56
C THR A 38 -1.74 -5.32 0.82
N SER A 39 -1.10 -4.40 0.09
CA SER A 39 -1.78 -3.41 -0.75
C SER A 39 -2.63 -4.06 -1.84
N GLY A 40 -2.15 -5.16 -2.43
CA GLY A 40 -2.91 -6.00 -3.37
C GLY A 40 -4.17 -6.59 -2.74
N LEU A 41 -4.07 -7.15 -1.54
CA LEU A 41 -5.21 -7.70 -0.81
C LEU A 41 -6.22 -6.61 -0.43
N SER A 42 -5.76 -5.43 0.01
CA SER A 42 -6.65 -4.30 0.37
C SER A 42 -7.42 -3.81 -0.86
N THR A 43 -6.74 -3.56 -1.98
CA THR A 43 -7.42 -3.21 -3.24
C THR A 43 -8.39 -4.29 -3.74
N GLY A 44 -8.08 -5.58 -3.52
CA GLY A 44 -9.00 -6.69 -3.79
C GLY A 44 -10.23 -6.70 -2.89
N ALA A 45 -10.05 -6.47 -1.58
CA ALA A 45 -11.14 -6.34 -0.62
C ALA A 45 -12.06 -5.17 -0.98
N ALA A 46 -11.48 -4.00 -1.30
CA ALA A 46 -12.22 -2.83 -1.78
C ALA A 46 -13.03 -3.10 -3.04
N ALA A 47 -12.46 -3.82 -4.01
CA ALA A 47 -13.18 -4.22 -5.23
C ALA A 47 -14.37 -5.14 -4.92
N ILE A 48 -14.19 -6.11 -4.02
CA ILE A 48 -15.28 -7.01 -3.61
C ILE A 48 -16.36 -6.24 -2.85
N MET A 49 -15.99 -5.36 -1.92
CA MET A 49 -16.94 -4.50 -1.21
C MET A 49 -17.78 -3.66 -2.17
N TRP A 50 -17.16 -3.05 -3.19
CA TRP A 50 -17.86 -2.28 -4.20
C TRP A 50 -18.88 -3.12 -4.97
N MET A 51 -18.48 -4.31 -5.42
CA MET A 51 -19.29 -5.17 -6.29
C MET A 51 -20.36 -5.96 -5.53
N SER A 52 -20.15 -6.20 -4.24
CA SER A 52 -21.08 -6.98 -3.42
C SER A 52 -22.42 -6.25 -3.27
N LYS A 53 -23.50 -7.03 -3.40
CA LYS A 53 -24.87 -6.59 -3.11
C LYS A 53 -25.35 -7.02 -1.72
N ASN A 54 -24.54 -7.77 -0.99
CA ASN A 54 -24.86 -8.28 0.34
C ASN A 54 -24.14 -7.45 1.40
N HIS A 55 -24.91 -6.85 2.31
CA HIS A 55 -24.37 -6.02 3.37
C HIS A 55 -23.47 -6.80 4.35
N GLU A 56 -23.78 -8.06 4.65
CA GLU A 56 -22.93 -8.88 5.53
C GLU A 56 -21.55 -9.18 4.90
N GLU A 57 -21.53 -9.37 3.59
CA GLU A 57 -20.29 -9.56 2.84
C GLU A 57 -19.47 -8.25 2.81
N GLN A 58 -20.12 -7.11 2.57
CA GLN A 58 -19.49 -5.79 2.67
C GLN A 58 -18.87 -5.56 4.06
N ASP A 59 -19.60 -5.87 5.14
CA ASP A 59 -19.10 -5.73 6.51
C ASP A 59 -17.92 -6.66 6.81
N THR A 60 -17.94 -7.86 6.24
CA THR A 60 -16.84 -8.83 6.38
C THR A 60 -15.58 -8.30 5.70
N PHE A 61 -15.68 -7.87 4.45
CA PHE A 61 -14.53 -7.34 3.71
C PHE A 61 -14.05 -6.00 4.26
N ARG A 62 -14.94 -5.19 4.86
CA ARG A 62 -14.57 -3.97 5.58
C ARG A 62 -13.67 -4.25 6.79
N LYS A 63 -14.02 -5.26 7.58
CA LYS A 63 -13.17 -5.69 8.72
C LYS A 63 -11.83 -6.24 8.25
N ILE A 64 -11.81 -6.96 7.14
CA ILE A 64 -10.58 -7.47 6.52
C ILE A 64 -9.72 -6.32 6.02
N ASP A 65 -10.31 -5.35 5.32
CA ASP A 65 -9.59 -4.19 4.79
C ASP A 65 -9.01 -3.33 5.90
N LEU A 66 -9.75 -3.05 6.97
CA LEU A 66 -9.23 -2.36 8.16
C LEU A 66 -7.99 -3.07 8.75
N LEU A 67 -7.99 -4.39 8.81
CA LEU A 67 -6.82 -5.16 9.25
C LEU A 67 -5.64 -4.99 8.27
N LEU A 68 -5.91 -5.06 6.97
CA LEU A 68 -4.90 -4.89 5.92
C LEU A 68 -4.31 -3.47 5.92
N ILE A 69 -5.11 -2.43 6.10
CA ILE A 69 -4.66 -1.03 6.26
C ILE A 69 -3.67 -0.90 7.41
N VAL A 70 -3.98 -1.51 8.58
CA VAL A 70 -3.07 -1.47 9.73
C VAL A 70 -1.75 -2.17 9.41
N ILE A 71 -1.80 -3.32 8.74
CA ILE A 71 -0.61 -4.07 8.31
C ILE A 71 0.19 -3.29 7.26
N GLU A 72 -0.48 -2.62 6.32
CA GLU A 72 0.14 -1.82 5.27
C GLU A 72 0.83 -0.58 5.87
N LEU A 73 0.18 0.14 6.77
CA LEU A 73 0.79 1.24 7.52
C LEU A 73 2.00 0.77 8.33
N PHE A 74 1.91 -0.41 8.98
CA PHE A 74 3.04 -1.01 9.67
C PHE A 74 4.23 -1.23 8.71
N PHE A 75 4.00 -1.80 7.52
CA PHE A 75 5.06 -2.00 6.53
C PHE A 75 5.60 -0.69 5.95
N ILE A 76 4.75 0.33 5.71
CA ILE A 76 5.19 1.66 5.27
C ILE A 76 6.12 2.28 6.32
N ILE A 77 5.75 2.23 7.60
CA ILE A 77 6.59 2.74 8.69
C ILE A 77 7.94 2.00 8.70
N HIS A 78 7.92 0.67 8.61
CA HIS A 78 9.16 -0.12 8.61
C HIS A 78 10.01 0.10 7.36
N LEU A 79 9.40 0.38 6.22
CA LEU A 79 10.10 0.74 4.99
C LEU A 79 10.96 1.99 5.22
N PHE A 80 10.37 3.05 5.78
CA PHE A 80 11.10 4.28 6.09
C PHE A 80 12.11 4.11 7.22
N MET A 81 11.79 3.35 8.28
CA MET A 81 12.78 3.02 9.31
C MET A 81 13.99 2.29 8.70
N GLY A 82 13.75 1.35 7.79
CA GLY A 82 14.80 0.63 7.06
C GLY A 82 15.66 1.55 6.20
N PHE A 83 15.06 2.50 5.48
CA PHE A 83 15.81 3.48 4.70
C PHE A 83 16.66 4.41 5.57
N LEU A 84 16.11 4.90 6.68
CA LEU A 84 16.81 5.81 7.59
C LEU A 84 17.94 5.14 8.38
N ALA A 85 17.81 3.83 8.66
CA ALA A 85 18.87 3.03 9.28
C ALA A 85 19.92 2.54 8.27
N GLY A 86 19.69 2.77 6.98
CA GLY A 86 20.53 2.32 5.88
C GLY A 86 21.71 3.23 5.54
N PRO A 87 22.50 2.85 4.52
CA PRO A 87 23.58 3.70 3.98
C PRO A 87 23.03 5.00 3.39
N GLN A 88 23.92 5.97 3.15
CA GLN A 88 23.58 7.31 2.65
C GLN A 88 22.61 7.28 1.45
N VAL A 89 22.84 6.41 0.48
CA VAL A 89 21.99 6.24 -0.72
C VAL A 89 20.55 5.79 -0.42
N GLN A 90 20.32 5.04 0.67
CA GLN A 90 18.98 4.68 1.13
C GLN A 90 18.33 5.85 1.89
N GLN A 91 19.11 6.63 2.64
CA GLN A 91 18.62 7.84 3.29
C GLN A 91 18.21 8.89 2.24
N GLU A 92 18.98 9.05 1.16
CA GLU A 92 18.62 9.90 0.01
C GLU A 92 17.33 9.42 -0.67
N ALA A 93 17.14 8.10 -0.80
CA ALA A 93 15.88 7.53 -1.29
C ALA A 93 14.70 7.88 -0.37
N ALA A 94 14.87 7.89 0.96
CA ALA A 94 13.83 8.33 1.89
C ALA A 94 13.51 9.83 1.72
N GLN A 95 14.51 10.66 1.43
CA GLN A 95 14.31 12.10 1.26
C GLN A 95 13.37 12.45 0.09
N LEU A 96 13.26 11.59 -0.93
CA LEU A 96 12.25 11.75 -1.98
C LEU A 96 10.81 11.83 -1.43
N PHE A 97 10.55 11.22 -0.27
CA PHE A 97 9.23 11.17 0.39
C PHE A 97 9.13 12.02 1.66
N LEU A 98 10.26 12.47 2.23
CA LEU A 98 10.32 13.20 3.50
C LEU A 98 10.65 14.69 3.31
N GLY A 99 10.48 15.21 2.09
CA GLY A 99 10.81 16.59 1.71
C GLY A 99 11.01 16.78 0.21
N GLY A 100 11.14 15.70 -0.55
CA GLY A 100 11.29 15.71 -2.00
C GLY A 100 9.98 15.63 -2.80
N GLU A 101 10.13 15.36 -4.10
CA GLU A 101 9.06 15.39 -5.11
C GLU A 101 7.86 14.49 -4.80
N TYR A 102 8.09 13.33 -4.17
CA TYR A 102 7.02 12.37 -3.87
C TYR A 102 6.36 12.56 -2.50
N THR A 103 6.79 13.55 -1.71
CA THR A 103 6.26 13.79 -0.36
C THR A 103 4.75 14.00 -0.36
N VAL A 104 4.27 14.96 -1.16
CA VAL A 104 2.85 15.28 -1.28
C VAL A 104 2.05 14.10 -1.86
N PRO A 105 2.40 13.54 -3.03
CA PRO A 105 1.60 12.47 -3.61
C PRO A 105 1.58 11.22 -2.73
N PHE A 106 2.67 10.88 -2.03
CA PHE A 106 2.71 9.73 -1.14
C PHE A 106 1.89 9.95 0.13
N TRP A 107 2.17 10.99 0.92
CA TRP A 107 1.52 11.14 2.22
C TRP A 107 0.06 11.55 2.11
N ILE A 108 -0.31 12.38 1.13
CA ILE A 108 -1.69 12.82 0.97
C ILE A 108 -2.51 11.76 0.24
N PHE A 109 -2.08 11.29 -0.93
CA PHE A 109 -2.93 10.42 -1.75
C PHE A 109 -2.84 8.95 -1.37
N VAL A 110 -1.66 8.45 -0.99
CA VAL A 110 -1.50 7.06 -0.57
C VAL A 110 -1.87 6.92 0.90
N VAL A 111 -1.14 7.60 1.80
CA VAL A 111 -1.30 7.35 3.24
C VAL A 111 -2.61 7.94 3.77
N PHE A 112 -2.90 9.21 3.49
CA PHE A 112 -4.11 9.82 4.02
C PHE A 112 -5.36 9.38 3.25
N LEU A 113 -5.46 9.69 1.96
CA LEU A 113 -6.66 9.39 1.16
C LEU A 113 -6.81 7.92 0.81
N GLY A 114 -5.71 7.16 0.68
CA GLY A 114 -5.76 5.75 0.31
C GLY A 114 -5.90 4.78 1.48
N LEU A 115 -5.52 5.18 2.70
CA LEU A 115 -5.50 4.30 3.88
C LEU A 115 -6.25 4.90 5.07
N ILE A 116 -5.80 6.03 5.61
CA ILE A 116 -6.34 6.57 6.88
C ILE A 116 -7.79 7.02 6.73
N PHE A 117 -8.09 7.83 5.73
CA PHE A 117 -9.41 8.38 5.50
C PHE A 117 -10.46 7.28 5.18
N PRO A 118 -10.23 6.36 4.23
CA PRO A 118 -11.16 5.25 4.01
C PRO A 118 -11.28 4.35 5.25
N GLY A 119 -10.19 4.09 5.99
CA GLY A 119 -10.28 3.36 7.25
C GLY A 119 -11.17 4.04 8.30
N ILE A 120 -11.13 5.37 8.40
CA ILE A 120 -12.07 6.13 9.26
C ILE A 120 -13.52 5.96 8.78
N LEU A 121 -13.77 6.10 7.48
CA LEU A 121 -15.10 5.93 6.88
C LEU A 121 -15.66 4.53 7.15
N GLU A 122 -14.82 3.51 7.03
CA GLU A 122 -15.19 2.13 7.31
C GLU A 122 -15.50 1.88 8.80
N ILE A 123 -14.70 2.44 9.71
CA ILE A 123 -14.99 2.38 11.15
C ILE A 123 -16.31 3.08 11.48
N MET A 124 -16.60 4.22 10.83
CA MET A 124 -17.86 4.93 11.01
C MET A 124 -19.04 4.07 10.53
N GLU A 125 -18.93 3.44 9.36
CA GLU A 125 -19.99 2.54 8.87
C GLU A 125 -20.25 1.38 9.83
N LEU A 126 -19.19 0.74 10.35
CA LEU A 126 -19.32 -0.33 11.36
C LEU A 126 -19.92 0.14 12.69
N ARG A 127 -19.91 1.45 12.97
CA ARG A 127 -20.56 2.07 14.14
C ARG A 127 -22.00 2.51 13.88
N GLY A 128 -22.53 2.23 12.69
CA GLY A 128 -23.92 2.51 12.32
C GLY A 128 -24.16 3.85 11.63
N TYR A 129 -23.10 4.56 11.22
CA TYR A 129 -23.25 5.65 10.24
C TYR A 129 -23.63 5.07 8.88
N LYS A 130 -24.15 5.91 7.96
CA LYS A 130 -24.48 5.52 6.59
C LYS A 130 -23.52 6.19 5.61
N ILE A 131 -22.54 5.43 5.15
CA ILE A 131 -21.46 5.80 4.25
C ILE A 131 -21.64 4.98 2.97
N PRO A 132 -21.76 5.62 1.80
CA PRO A 132 -21.83 4.89 0.54
C PRO A 132 -20.57 4.05 0.34
N VAL A 133 -20.70 2.73 0.17
CA VAL A 133 -19.57 1.79 0.03
C VAL A 133 -18.63 2.15 -1.13
N ALA A 134 -19.15 2.77 -2.19
CA ALA A 134 -18.36 3.25 -3.31
C ALA A 134 -17.30 4.29 -2.91
N LEU A 135 -17.52 5.08 -1.85
CA LEU A 135 -16.58 6.11 -1.41
C LEU A 135 -15.27 5.54 -0.84
N PRO A 136 -15.26 4.74 0.25
CA PRO A 136 -14.02 4.13 0.74
C PRO A 136 -13.38 3.23 -0.31
N ALA A 137 -14.18 2.46 -1.06
CA ALA A 137 -13.65 1.59 -2.11
C ALA A 137 -12.97 2.37 -3.25
N ALA A 138 -13.52 3.50 -3.71
CA ALA A 138 -12.85 4.36 -4.70
C ALA A 138 -11.50 4.85 -4.19
N LEU A 139 -11.48 5.33 -2.94
CA LEU A 139 -10.32 5.91 -2.30
C LEU A 139 -9.19 4.88 -2.15
N ILE A 140 -9.50 3.67 -1.70
CA ILE A 140 -8.53 2.57 -1.56
C ILE A 140 -7.99 2.16 -2.94
N LEU A 141 -8.85 2.01 -3.94
CA LEU A 141 -8.44 1.62 -5.30
C LEU A 141 -7.52 2.68 -5.94
N ILE A 142 -7.88 3.96 -5.83
CA ILE A 142 -7.08 5.08 -6.36
C ILE A 142 -5.76 5.20 -5.59
N GLY A 143 -5.81 5.15 -4.25
CA GLY A 143 -4.63 5.19 -3.38
C GLY A 143 -3.66 4.06 -3.69
N GLY A 144 -4.15 2.83 -3.84
CA GLY A 144 -3.35 1.68 -4.22
C GLY A 144 -2.77 1.78 -5.63
N LEU A 145 -3.49 2.38 -6.59
CA LEU A 145 -2.95 2.63 -7.93
C LEU A 145 -1.80 3.66 -7.88
N ILE A 146 -2.03 4.78 -7.19
CA ILE A 146 -1.03 5.84 -7.02
C ILE A 146 0.20 5.29 -6.29
N PHE A 147 0.03 4.47 -5.25
CA PHE A 147 1.12 3.78 -4.55
C PHE A 147 2.01 3.02 -5.53
N ARG A 148 1.43 2.18 -6.39
CA ARG A 148 2.19 1.39 -7.37
C ARG A 148 2.98 2.27 -8.34
N ILE A 149 2.37 3.35 -8.82
CA ILE A 149 3.03 4.31 -9.73
C ILE A 149 4.21 4.98 -9.02
N ILE A 150 3.98 5.56 -7.84
CA ILE A 150 5.01 6.26 -7.06
C ILE A 150 6.19 5.32 -6.74
N MET A 151 5.92 4.09 -6.29
CA MET A 151 6.99 3.15 -5.92
C MET A 151 7.85 2.74 -7.11
N VAL A 152 7.27 2.68 -8.31
CA VAL A 152 8.02 2.42 -9.54
C VAL A 152 8.80 3.68 -9.96
N ASP A 153 8.16 4.83 -10.05
CA ASP A 153 8.80 6.04 -10.57
C ASP A 153 9.92 6.53 -9.64
N ALA A 154 9.66 6.59 -8.33
CA ALA A 154 10.67 6.99 -7.34
C ALA A 154 11.89 6.06 -7.39
N GLY A 155 11.69 4.76 -7.58
CA GLY A 155 12.79 3.82 -7.68
C GLY A 155 13.65 4.00 -8.92
N GLN A 156 13.08 4.47 -10.04
CA GLN A 156 13.85 4.81 -11.24
C GLN A 156 14.77 6.02 -11.04
N LEU A 157 14.39 6.96 -10.17
CA LEU A 157 15.22 8.12 -9.83
C LEU A 157 16.39 7.75 -8.91
N THR A 158 16.20 6.84 -7.97
CA THR A 158 17.27 6.43 -7.04
C THR A 158 18.31 5.55 -7.73
N ARG A 159 19.60 5.83 -7.61
CA ARG A 159 20.67 4.99 -8.16
C ARG A 159 21.88 5.02 -7.23
N TYR A 160 22.61 3.91 -7.14
CA TYR A 160 23.98 3.96 -6.64
C TYR A 160 24.83 4.69 -7.69
N LEU A 161 25.11 5.97 -7.46
CA LEU A 161 26.17 6.68 -8.17
C LEU A 161 27.46 6.42 -7.37
N TYR A 162 28.49 5.98 -8.08
CA TYR A 162 29.80 5.61 -7.55
C TYR A 162 30.41 6.70 -6.66
#